data_AF-A0A9E5I033-F1
#
_entry.id   AF-A0A9E5I033-F1
#
_cell.length_a   1.000
_cell.length_b   1.000
_cell.length_c   1.000
_cell.angle_alpha   90.00
_cell.angle_beta   90.00
_cell.angle_gamma   90.00
#
_symmetry.space_group_name_H-M   'P 1'
#
loop_
_entity.id
_entity.type
_entity.pdbx_description
1 polymer ?
#
loop_
_entity_poly.entity_id
_entity_poly.type
_entity_poly.pdbx_seq_one_letter_code
_entity_poly.pdbx_strand_id
1 'polypeptide(L)'
;TGNADLVSIIANLQLKKKQQVLPEGLLEEAFRISHAVAEVTNVSPSARQPYVGVSAFAHKAGLHASAIKVDPALYQHEDPESVGNDMRMLVSDMAGRASIELKSQELGIDLSQQKEVVTRVVERVKAMEARGYTFEAADASFELLLREELDGKRPQFFSLESWETTVDQSDDHTVTSRASVRIKAKGSVIESDGTGNGPVNAIDRALRNGLEKLYPELSELELTDYKVRILEGRLGTGAVTRVLVETSDGSGEWSTIGVHENVIAASAMALEDALTYGLLRKGKKPE
;
A
#
# COMPACT_ATOMS: atom_id res chain seq x y z
N THR A 1 13.06 15.25 23.43
CA THR A 1 14.36 15.79 23.00
C THR A 1 15.43 14.85 23.50
N GLY A 2 15.94 13.99 22.60
CA GLY A 2 16.94 12.97 22.93
C GLY A 2 18.37 13.48 22.80
N ASN A 3 19.33 12.56 22.80
CA ASN A 3 20.74 12.84 22.48
C ASN A 3 20.91 13.18 20.99
N ALA A 4 22.14 13.56 20.63
CA ALA A 4 22.50 13.76 19.23
C ALA A 4 22.28 12.49 18.41
N ASP A 5 21.73 12.65 17.20
CA ASP A 5 21.44 11.55 16.29
C ASP A 5 22.74 11.05 15.64
N LEU A 6 23.21 9.87 16.10
CA LEU A 6 24.44 9.27 15.59
C LEU A 6 24.35 8.90 14.12
N VAL A 7 23.18 8.51 13.62
CA VAL A 7 22.99 8.16 12.20
C VAL A 7 23.27 9.39 11.35
N SER A 8 22.64 10.52 11.69
CA SER A 8 22.83 11.79 10.99
C SER A 8 24.27 12.29 11.07
N ILE A 9 24.93 12.15 12.24
CA ILE A 9 26.33 12.57 12.41
C ILE A 9 27.26 11.72 11.56
N ILE A 10 27.16 10.40 11.66
CA ILE A 10 28.00 9.45 10.93
C ILE A 10 27.85 9.64 9.41
N ALA A 11 26.62 9.73 8.91
CA ALA A 11 26.34 9.96 7.48
C ALA A 11 26.96 11.28 6.99
N ASN A 12 26.83 12.37 7.76
CA ASN A 12 27.47 13.64 7.41
C ASN A 12 29.00 13.55 7.39
N LEU A 13 29.62 12.85 8.35
CA LEU A 13 31.07 12.70 8.40
C LEU A 13 31.57 11.88 7.20
N GLN A 14 30.93 10.76 6.87
CA GLN A 14 31.36 9.91 5.75
C GLN A 14 31.01 10.54 4.39
N LEU A 15 29.76 10.95 4.16
CA LEU A 15 29.30 11.37 2.83
C LEU A 15 29.69 12.81 2.51
N LYS A 16 29.55 13.74 3.47
CA LYS A 16 29.78 15.18 3.25
C LYS A 16 31.20 15.62 3.58
N LYS A 17 31.82 15.05 4.62
CA LYS A 17 33.19 15.40 5.05
C LYS A 17 34.25 14.42 4.57
N LYS A 18 33.86 13.30 3.94
CA LYS A 18 34.76 12.26 3.45
C LYS A 18 35.70 11.74 4.55
N GLN A 19 35.19 11.65 5.77
CA GLN A 19 35.88 11.10 6.94
C GLN A 19 35.36 9.71 7.24
N GLN A 20 36.21 8.71 7.13
CA GLN A 20 35.84 7.34 7.47
C GLN A 20 35.71 7.17 8.98
N VAL A 21 34.49 6.97 9.46
CA VAL A 21 34.17 6.74 10.88
C VAL A 21 33.54 5.37 11.15
N LEU A 22 33.16 4.66 10.09
CA LEU A 22 32.77 3.25 10.12
C LEU A 22 33.70 2.43 9.20
N PRO A 23 33.85 1.12 9.45
CA PRO A 23 34.34 0.18 8.45
C PRO A 23 33.61 0.34 7.12
N GLU A 24 34.30 0.03 6.02
CA GLU A 24 33.77 0.13 4.67
C GLU A 24 32.48 -0.71 4.50
N GLY A 25 31.51 -0.19 3.75
CA GLY A 25 30.21 -0.81 3.50
C GLY A 25 29.19 -0.71 4.64
N LEU A 26 29.59 -0.39 5.88
CA LEU A 26 28.65 -0.41 7.01
C LEU A 26 27.67 0.78 7.08
N LEU A 27 27.89 1.83 6.29
CA LEU A 27 26.93 2.93 6.22
C LEU A 27 25.62 2.52 5.53
N GLU A 28 25.70 1.58 4.58
CA GLU A 28 24.55 1.02 3.86
C GLU A 28 23.60 0.25 4.81
N GLU A 29 24.02 -0.07 6.03
CA GLU A 29 23.17 -0.72 7.03
C GLU A 29 22.39 0.29 7.91
N ALA A 30 22.64 1.60 7.73
CA ALA A 30 22.11 2.63 8.63
C ALA A 30 20.58 2.63 8.70
N PHE A 31 19.89 2.50 7.56
CA PHE A 31 18.44 2.44 7.51
C PHE A 31 17.88 1.27 8.32
N ARG A 32 18.37 0.05 8.05
CA ARG A 32 17.94 -1.18 8.74
C ARG A 32 18.21 -1.11 10.24
N ILE A 33 19.41 -0.67 10.63
CA ILE A 33 19.79 -0.54 12.04
C ILE A 33 18.93 0.50 12.76
N SER A 34 18.66 1.64 12.15
CA SER A 34 17.81 2.69 12.75
C SER A 34 16.41 2.17 13.06
N HIS A 35 15.79 1.43 12.13
CA HIS A 35 14.46 0.84 12.32
C HIS A 35 14.48 -0.29 13.36
N ALA A 36 15.49 -1.15 13.35
CA ALA A 36 15.65 -2.21 14.36
C ALA A 36 15.82 -1.64 15.78
N VAL A 37 16.58 -0.55 15.94
CA VAL A 37 16.71 0.13 17.25
C VAL A 37 15.37 0.71 17.71
N ALA A 38 14.62 1.32 16.80
CA ALA A 38 13.30 1.87 17.09
C ALA A 38 12.31 0.77 17.55
N GLU A 39 12.32 -0.40 16.90
CA GLU A 39 11.56 -1.58 17.29
C GLU A 39 11.94 -2.08 18.69
N VAL A 40 13.23 -2.31 18.94
CA VAL A 40 13.73 -2.80 20.25
C VAL A 40 13.44 -1.84 21.39
N THR A 41 13.47 -0.53 21.11
CA THR A 41 13.19 0.52 22.11
C THR A 41 11.71 0.87 22.22
N ASN A 42 10.84 0.25 21.41
CA ASN A 42 9.42 0.54 21.32
C ASN A 42 9.12 2.04 21.08
N VAL A 43 9.96 2.67 20.25
CA VAL A 43 9.80 4.06 19.82
C VAL A 43 9.40 4.06 18.36
N SER A 44 8.34 4.78 18.00
CA SER A 44 7.97 4.92 16.59
C SER A 44 9.08 5.65 15.82
N PRO A 45 9.63 5.05 14.73
CA PRO A 45 10.59 5.72 13.86
C PRO A 45 10.03 7.04 13.33
N SER A 46 10.87 8.06 13.21
CA SER A 46 10.48 9.29 12.52
C SER A 46 10.60 9.09 11.01
N ALA A 47 9.47 9.18 10.30
CA ALA A 47 9.46 9.09 8.84
C ALA A 47 10.34 10.15 8.15
N ARG A 48 10.61 11.27 8.84
CA ARG A 48 11.42 12.40 8.32
C ARG A 48 12.81 12.47 8.92
N GLN A 49 13.26 11.41 9.61
CA GLN A 49 14.63 11.36 10.12
C GLN A 49 15.61 11.54 8.94
N PRO A 50 16.60 12.43 9.03
CA PRO A 50 17.58 12.59 7.96
C PRO A 50 18.24 11.26 7.61
N TYR A 51 18.48 11.03 6.32
CA TYR A 51 19.04 9.79 5.74
C TYR A 51 18.17 8.55 5.89
N VAL A 52 17.69 8.22 7.08
CA VAL A 52 17.09 6.90 7.36
C VAL A 52 15.58 6.92 7.57
N GLY A 53 14.92 8.08 7.47
CA GLY A 53 13.46 8.14 7.48
C GLY A 53 12.88 7.58 6.17
N VAL A 54 11.75 6.87 6.25
CA VAL A 54 11.03 6.36 5.06
C VAL A 54 10.56 7.45 4.09
N SER A 55 10.58 8.72 4.50
CA SER A 55 10.28 9.89 3.68
C SER A 55 11.52 10.76 3.39
N ALA A 56 12.72 10.35 3.79
CA ALA A 56 13.94 11.14 3.61
C ALA A 56 14.31 11.34 2.13
N PHE A 57 13.99 10.35 1.29
CA PHE A 57 14.18 10.37 -0.16
C PHE A 57 12.87 10.16 -0.94
N ALA A 58 11.74 10.51 -0.30
CA ALA A 58 10.42 10.43 -0.94
C ALA A 58 10.07 11.71 -1.70
N HIS A 59 9.49 11.55 -2.89
CA HIS A 59 9.14 12.66 -3.78
C HIS A 59 7.67 12.57 -4.18
N LYS A 60 6.95 13.69 -4.11
CA LYS A 60 5.49 13.73 -4.38
C LYS A 60 5.11 14.68 -5.51
N ALA A 61 5.77 15.84 -5.59
CA ALA A 61 5.39 16.87 -6.56
C ALA A 61 5.81 16.48 -7.99
N GLY A 62 4.94 16.69 -8.97
CA GLY A 62 5.25 16.40 -10.39
C GLY A 62 6.49 17.13 -10.93
N LEU A 63 6.77 18.35 -10.44
CA LEU A 63 8.01 19.07 -10.79
C LEU A 63 9.27 18.36 -10.26
N HIS A 64 9.21 17.81 -9.04
CA HIS A 64 10.32 17.03 -8.48
C HIS A 64 10.55 15.78 -9.31
N ALA A 65 9.48 15.04 -9.64
CA ALA A 65 9.57 13.85 -10.49
C ALA A 65 10.20 14.14 -11.86
N SER A 66 9.85 15.29 -12.46
CA SER A 66 10.40 15.68 -13.77
C SER A 66 11.89 15.98 -13.71
N ALA A 67 12.36 16.63 -12.64
CA ALA A 67 13.77 16.89 -12.43
C ALA A 67 14.56 15.64 -12.06
N ILE A 68 14.02 14.77 -11.20
CA ILE A 68 14.66 13.51 -10.79
C ILE A 68 14.87 12.59 -11.98
N LYS A 69 13.91 12.54 -12.92
CA LYS A 69 14.07 11.78 -14.16
C LYS A 69 15.24 12.26 -15.03
N VAL A 70 15.62 13.53 -14.91
CA VAL A 70 16.79 14.10 -15.60
C VAL A 70 18.07 13.83 -14.81
N ASP A 71 18.06 14.20 -13.54
CA ASP A 71 19.19 14.02 -12.62
C ASP A 71 18.65 13.95 -11.17
N PRO A 72 18.75 12.79 -10.50
CA PRO A 72 18.35 12.63 -9.10
C PRO A 72 18.99 13.66 -8.15
N ALA A 73 20.22 14.11 -8.44
CA ALA A 73 20.96 15.05 -7.58
C ALA A 73 20.32 16.44 -7.47
N LEU A 74 19.37 16.78 -8.37
CA LEU A 74 18.64 18.05 -8.31
C LEU A 74 17.71 18.15 -7.09
N TYR A 75 17.24 17.02 -6.57
CA TYR A 75 16.35 16.95 -5.41
C TYR A 75 16.80 15.96 -4.33
N GLN A 76 17.85 15.17 -4.60
CA GLN A 76 18.46 14.28 -3.64
C GLN A 76 19.85 14.78 -3.30
N HIS A 77 20.05 15.08 -2.02
CA HIS A 77 21.34 15.55 -1.53
C HIS A 77 22.39 14.43 -1.47
N GLU A 78 21.99 13.16 -1.52
CA GLU A 78 22.83 11.95 -1.52
C GLU A 78 22.10 10.84 -2.28
N ASP A 79 22.86 9.84 -2.72
CA ASP A 79 22.32 8.58 -3.20
C ASP A 79 21.69 7.82 -2.01
N PRO A 80 20.39 7.48 -2.04
CA PRO A 80 19.74 6.78 -0.94
C PRO A 80 20.37 5.42 -0.63
N GLU A 81 20.89 4.71 -1.65
CA GLU A 81 21.52 3.38 -1.46
C GLU A 81 22.75 3.47 -0.55
N SER A 82 23.45 4.62 -0.54
CA SER A 82 24.64 4.84 0.30
C SER A 82 24.38 4.77 1.81
N VAL A 83 23.12 4.82 2.24
CA VAL A 83 22.69 4.69 3.65
C VAL A 83 21.69 3.53 3.85
N GLY A 84 21.53 2.68 2.83
CA GLY A 84 20.57 1.57 2.83
C GLY A 84 19.12 1.97 2.72
N ASN A 85 18.85 3.19 2.24
CA ASN A 85 17.49 3.66 1.98
C ASN A 85 17.22 3.61 0.48
N ASP A 86 15.99 3.87 0.08
CA ASP A 86 15.57 3.87 -1.32
C ASP A 86 14.87 5.18 -1.70
N MET A 87 14.92 5.49 -3.00
CA MET A 87 14.07 6.54 -3.57
C MET A 87 12.64 6.03 -3.66
N ARG A 88 11.68 6.83 -3.18
CA ARG A 88 10.25 6.52 -3.27
C ARG A 88 9.48 7.61 -4.01
N MET A 89 8.76 7.24 -5.04
CA MET A 89 7.82 8.13 -5.72
C MET A 89 6.42 7.97 -5.12
N LEU A 90 5.85 9.06 -4.61
CA LEU A 90 4.48 9.10 -4.13
C LEU A 90 3.57 9.59 -5.24
N VAL A 91 2.49 8.85 -5.50
CA VAL A 91 1.48 9.22 -6.50
C VAL A 91 0.32 9.92 -5.81
N SER A 92 -0.01 11.12 -6.30
CA SER A 92 -1.21 11.87 -5.88
C SER A 92 -1.85 12.62 -7.04
N ASP A 93 -2.87 13.44 -6.75
CA ASP A 93 -3.51 14.43 -7.62
C ASP A 93 -2.54 15.39 -8.33
N MET A 94 -1.38 15.64 -7.73
CA MET A 94 -0.28 16.43 -8.28
C MET A 94 0.61 15.63 -9.25
N ALA A 95 0.36 14.33 -9.43
CA ALA A 95 1.16 13.47 -10.29
C ALA A 95 1.06 13.93 -11.76
N GLY A 96 2.23 13.99 -12.39
CA GLY A 96 2.37 14.12 -13.84
C GLY A 96 2.83 12.80 -14.46
N ARG A 97 3.07 12.82 -15.77
CA ARG A 97 3.60 11.64 -16.49
C ARG A 97 4.90 11.12 -15.88
N ALA A 98 5.83 12.02 -15.53
CA ALA A 98 7.09 11.65 -14.89
C ALA A 98 6.90 10.93 -13.55
N SER A 99 5.92 11.34 -12.73
CA SER A 99 5.60 10.67 -11.47
C SER A 99 5.12 9.24 -11.70
N ILE A 100 4.21 9.06 -12.68
CA ILE A 100 3.69 7.73 -13.03
C ILE A 100 4.80 6.84 -13.60
N GLU A 101 5.64 7.36 -14.50
CA GLU A 101 6.76 6.60 -15.07
C GLU A 101 7.76 6.16 -13.99
N LEU A 102 8.18 7.06 -13.11
CA LEU A 102 9.11 6.73 -12.02
C LEU A 102 8.50 5.74 -11.03
N LYS A 103 7.23 5.93 -10.63
CA LYS A 103 6.56 4.96 -9.75
C LYS A 103 6.37 3.61 -10.43
N SER A 104 6.07 3.57 -11.72
CA SER A 104 5.92 2.31 -12.45
C SER A 104 7.25 1.56 -12.50
N GLN A 105 8.37 2.26 -12.71
CA GLN A 105 9.71 1.68 -12.66
C GLN A 105 10.05 1.15 -11.27
N GLU A 106 9.75 1.90 -10.21
CA GLU A 106 9.88 1.44 -8.80
C GLU A 106 9.12 0.13 -8.55
N LEU A 107 7.94 -0.04 -9.18
CA LEU A 107 7.12 -1.25 -9.10
C LEU A 107 7.52 -2.35 -10.11
N GLY A 108 8.60 -2.15 -10.88
CA GLY A 108 9.06 -3.12 -11.88
C GLY A 108 8.20 -3.20 -13.15
N ILE A 109 7.37 -2.19 -13.44
CA ILE A 109 6.53 -2.09 -14.63
C ILE A 109 7.12 -1.04 -15.60
N ASP A 110 7.63 -1.47 -16.74
CA ASP A 110 8.15 -0.56 -17.77
C ASP A 110 7.03 0.03 -18.64
N LEU A 111 6.75 1.32 -18.44
CA LEU A 111 5.82 2.10 -19.25
C LEU A 111 6.51 3.07 -20.22
N SER A 112 7.83 2.97 -20.42
CA SER A 112 8.63 3.95 -21.18
C SER A 112 8.14 4.16 -22.62
N GLN A 113 7.58 3.12 -23.25
CA GLN A 113 7.02 3.19 -24.60
C GLN A 113 5.48 3.34 -24.63
N GLN A 114 4.81 3.36 -23.48
CA GLN A 114 3.36 3.30 -23.33
C GLN A 114 2.74 4.67 -23.03
N LYS A 115 3.06 5.68 -23.84
CA LYS A 115 2.68 7.10 -23.57
C LYS A 115 1.18 7.32 -23.38
N GLU A 116 0.35 6.58 -24.12
CA GLU A 116 -1.11 6.67 -24.01
C GLU A 116 -1.60 6.06 -22.69
N VAL A 117 -1.06 4.89 -22.29
CA VAL A 117 -1.35 4.26 -20.99
C VAL A 117 -1.00 5.21 -19.85
N VAL A 118 0.21 5.79 -19.87
CA VAL A 118 0.65 6.76 -18.85
C VAL A 118 -0.33 7.94 -18.74
N THR A 119 -0.84 8.42 -19.88
CA THR A 119 -1.81 9.54 -19.88
C THR A 119 -3.13 9.13 -19.23
N ARG A 120 -3.68 7.95 -19.59
CA ARG A 120 -4.90 7.42 -18.97
C ARG A 120 -4.73 7.19 -17.46
N VAL A 121 -3.58 6.65 -17.04
CA VAL A 121 -3.27 6.47 -15.62
C VAL A 121 -3.27 7.81 -14.87
N VAL A 122 -2.63 8.85 -15.40
CA VAL A 122 -2.64 10.20 -14.79
C VAL A 122 -4.06 10.71 -14.61
N GLU A 123 -4.89 10.61 -15.65
CA GLU A 123 -6.29 11.04 -15.60
C GLU A 123 -7.10 10.26 -14.57
N ARG A 124 -6.92 8.93 -14.54
CA ARG A 124 -7.64 8.04 -13.64
C ARG A 124 -7.23 8.22 -12.18
N VAL A 125 -5.94 8.40 -11.90
CA VAL A 125 -5.43 8.77 -10.57
C VAL A 125 -6.10 10.05 -10.08
N LYS A 126 -6.08 11.13 -10.88
CA LYS A 126 -6.72 12.40 -10.52
C LYS A 126 -8.22 12.26 -10.26
N ALA A 127 -8.92 11.51 -11.11
CA ALA A 127 -10.35 11.27 -10.95
C ALA A 127 -10.70 10.41 -9.71
N MET A 128 -9.82 9.47 -9.33
CA MET A 128 -10.00 8.65 -8.14
C MET A 128 -9.65 9.44 -6.87
N GLU A 129 -8.57 10.22 -6.86
CA GLU A 129 -8.22 11.05 -5.69
C GLU A 129 -9.26 12.13 -5.41
N ALA A 130 -9.85 12.73 -6.45
CA ALA A 130 -10.99 13.65 -6.30
C ALA A 130 -12.22 12.99 -5.64
N ARG A 131 -12.33 11.66 -5.71
CA ARG A 131 -13.38 10.86 -5.03
C ARG A 131 -12.96 10.34 -3.67
N GLY A 132 -11.73 10.62 -3.24
CA GLY A 132 -11.24 10.27 -1.91
C GLY A 132 -10.18 9.18 -1.84
N TYR A 133 -9.75 8.62 -2.98
CA TYR A 133 -8.61 7.70 -3.00
C TYR A 133 -7.32 8.43 -2.63
N THR A 134 -6.34 7.67 -2.14
CA THR A 134 -4.99 8.17 -1.92
C THR A 134 -4.02 7.06 -2.28
N PHE A 135 -3.29 7.25 -3.38
CA PHE A 135 -2.38 6.21 -3.87
C PHE A 135 -1.01 6.28 -3.20
N GLU A 136 -0.67 7.39 -2.53
CA GLU A 136 0.57 7.53 -1.76
C GLU A 136 0.73 6.51 -0.62
N ALA A 137 -0.38 5.94 -0.15
CA ALA A 137 -0.41 4.96 0.93
C ALA A 137 -0.97 3.60 0.48
N ALA A 138 -1.15 3.38 -0.83
CA ALA A 138 -1.81 2.20 -1.37
C ALA A 138 -1.15 1.72 -2.67
N ASP A 139 0.15 1.43 -2.59
CA ASP A 139 0.98 1.05 -3.75
C ASP A 139 0.43 -0.19 -4.48
N ALA A 140 -0.13 -1.18 -3.77
CA ALA A 140 -0.70 -2.36 -4.43
C ALA A 140 -1.96 -2.02 -5.24
N SER A 141 -2.86 -1.19 -4.70
CA SER A 141 -4.03 -0.73 -5.47
C SER A 141 -3.62 0.15 -6.66
N PHE A 142 -2.54 0.93 -6.54
CA PHE A 142 -1.97 1.66 -7.67
C PHE A 142 -1.38 0.71 -8.73
N GLU A 143 -0.65 -0.33 -8.32
CA GLU A 143 -0.11 -1.32 -9.25
C GLU A 143 -1.21 -2.10 -9.99
N LEU A 144 -2.28 -2.48 -9.29
CA LEU A 144 -3.45 -3.10 -9.92
C LEU A 144 -4.11 -2.18 -10.95
N LEU A 145 -4.17 -0.87 -10.67
CA LEU A 145 -4.64 0.14 -11.62
C LEU A 145 -3.71 0.24 -12.84
N LEU A 146 -2.39 0.22 -12.65
CA LEU A 146 -1.42 0.22 -13.76
C LEU A 146 -1.61 -0.99 -14.68
N ARG A 147 -1.71 -2.18 -14.09
CA ARG A 147 -1.92 -3.43 -14.82
C ARG A 147 -3.25 -3.40 -15.58
N GLU A 148 -4.31 -2.87 -14.96
CA GLU A 148 -5.61 -2.68 -15.62
C GLU A 148 -5.52 -1.78 -16.86
N GLU A 149 -4.83 -0.64 -16.76
CA GLU A 149 -4.68 0.30 -17.88
C GLU A 149 -3.75 -0.23 -18.98
N LEU A 150 -2.80 -1.11 -18.64
CA LEU A 150 -1.87 -1.74 -19.57
C LEU A 150 -2.51 -2.91 -20.32
N ASP A 151 -3.16 -3.82 -19.61
CA ASP A 151 -3.73 -5.05 -20.15
C ASP A 151 -5.17 -4.86 -20.67
N GLY A 152 -5.78 -3.71 -20.39
CA GLY A 152 -7.17 -3.38 -20.72
C GLY A 152 -8.21 -4.11 -19.86
N LYS A 153 -7.77 -4.92 -18.90
CA LYS A 153 -8.60 -5.62 -17.91
C LYS A 153 -7.88 -5.67 -16.57
N ARG A 154 -8.63 -5.54 -15.47
CA ARG A 154 -8.07 -5.65 -14.12
C ARG A 154 -7.62 -7.09 -13.88
N PRO A 155 -6.43 -7.33 -13.29
CA PRO A 155 -6.06 -8.66 -12.83
C PRO A 155 -7.13 -9.22 -11.89
N GLN A 156 -7.70 -10.38 -12.23
CA GLN A 156 -8.80 -10.97 -11.49
C GLN A 156 -8.60 -12.47 -11.31
N PHE A 157 -8.72 -12.94 -10.06
CA PHE A 157 -8.73 -14.37 -9.70
C PHE A 157 -10.09 -14.85 -9.21
N PHE A 158 -10.88 -13.89 -8.74
CA PHE A 158 -12.24 -14.05 -8.27
C PHE A 158 -12.96 -12.71 -8.35
N SER A 159 -14.28 -12.73 -8.27
CA SER A 159 -15.10 -11.53 -8.05
C SER A 159 -16.03 -11.74 -6.86
N LEU A 160 -16.08 -10.77 -5.96
CA LEU A 160 -17.10 -10.73 -4.92
C LEU A 160 -18.43 -10.21 -5.50
N GLU A 161 -19.35 -11.11 -5.85
CA GLU A 161 -20.61 -10.75 -6.52
C GLU A 161 -21.63 -10.14 -5.54
N SER A 162 -21.71 -10.67 -4.33
CA SER A 162 -22.55 -10.14 -3.27
C SER A 162 -22.04 -10.54 -1.90
N TRP A 163 -22.33 -9.72 -0.89
CA TRP A 163 -22.07 -10.05 0.50
C TRP A 163 -23.20 -9.50 1.38
N GLU A 164 -23.46 -10.20 2.47
CA GLU A 164 -24.33 -9.77 3.56
C GLU A 164 -23.56 -9.93 4.86
N THR A 165 -23.75 -9.00 5.79
CA THR A 165 -23.19 -9.14 7.14
C THR A 165 -24.22 -8.73 8.18
N THR A 166 -24.25 -9.50 9.28
CA THR A 166 -25.11 -9.26 10.42
C THR A 166 -24.22 -9.03 11.64
N VAL A 167 -24.54 -7.96 12.38
CA VAL A 167 -23.91 -7.65 13.68
C VAL A 167 -25.01 -7.75 14.73
N ASP A 168 -24.86 -8.70 15.64
CA ASP A 168 -25.81 -8.97 16.71
C ASP A 168 -25.17 -8.62 18.06
N GLN A 169 -25.88 -7.88 18.91
CA GLN A 169 -25.53 -7.71 20.31
C GLN A 169 -26.53 -8.49 21.17
N SER A 170 -26.04 -9.44 21.97
CA SER A 170 -26.85 -10.17 22.94
C SER A 170 -27.09 -9.36 24.22
N ASP A 171 -28.02 -9.83 25.05
CA ASP A 171 -28.42 -9.18 26.30
C ASP A 171 -27.25 -8.98 27.30
N ASP A 172 -26.21 -9.82 27.21
CA ASP A 172 -24.98 -9.73 27.99
C ASP A 172 -23.96 -8.74 27.40
N HIS A 173 -24.36 -7.95 26.40
CA HIS A 173 -23.55 -7.03 25.61
C HIS A 173 -22.45 -7.67 24.74
N THR A 174 -22.43 -9.00 24.60
CA THR A 174 -21.53 -9.67 23.65
C THR A 174 -21.92 -9.29 22.22
N VAL A 175 -20.93 -8.82 21.44
CA VAL A 175 -21.13 -8.46 20.03
C VAL A 175 -20.56 -9.59 19.16
N THR A 176 -21.39 -10.12 18.28
CA THR A 176 -20.99 -11.13 17.29
C THR A 176 -21.23 -10.60 15.89
N SER A 177 -20.35 -10.97 14.95
CA SER A 177 -20.50 -10.61 13.54
C SER A 177 -20.40 -11.84 12.66
N ARG A 178 -21.32 -11.94 11.71
CA ARG A 178 -21.39 -13.01 10.71
C ARG A 178 -21.47 -12.38 9.33
N ALA A 179 -20.92 -13.05 8.33
CA ALA A 179 -21.04 -12.64 6.94
C ALA A 179 -21.24 -13.85 6.04
N SER A 180 -22.03 -13.66 5.00
CA SER A 180 -22.19 -14.60 3.89
C SER A 180 -21.74 -13.90 2.61
N VAL A 181 -20.94 -14.57 1.79
CA VAL A 181 -20.40 -14.03 0.54
C VAL A 181 -20.70 -14.97 -0.63
N ARG A 182 -21.00 -14.38 -1.79
CA ARG A 182 -21.07 -15.08 -3.07
C ARG A 182 -19.88 -14.65 -3.92
N ILE A 183 -19.02 -15.62 -4.25
CA ILE A 183 -17.76 -15.41 -4.95
C ILE A 183 -17.82 -16.16 -6.27
N LYS A 184 -17.43 -15.52 -7.36
CA LYS A 184 -17.19 -16.21 -8.64
C LYS A 184 -15.70 -16.38 -8.84
N ALA A 185 -15.24 -17.62 -9.04
CA ALA A 185 -13.84 -17.95 -9.27
C ALA A 185 -13.74 -19.23 -10.12
N LYS A 186 -12.80 -19.27 -11.08
CA LYS A 186 -12.56 -20.37 -12.01
C LYS A 186 -13.83 -20.87 -12.69
N GLY A 187 -14.69 -19.94 -13.10
CA GLY A 187 -15.97 -20.22 -13.75
C GLY A 187 -17.06 -20.83 -12.84
N SER A 188 -16.83 -20.94 -11.53
CA SER A 188 -17.79 -21.47 -10.55
C SER A 188 -18.26 -20.38 -9.59
N VAL A 189 -19.49 -20.51 -9.08
CA VAL A 189 -20.03 -19.67 -8.01
C VAL A 189 -19.92 -20.42 -6.70
N ILE A 190 -19.34 -19.78 -5.69
CA ILE A 190 -19.10 -20.30 -4.35
C ILE A 190 -19.85 -19.41 -3.36
N GLU A 191 -20.68 -20.02 -2.52
CA GLU A 191 -21.24 -19.36 -1.35
C GLU A 191 -20.48 -19.82 -0.11
N SER A 192 -20.11 -18.87 0.74
CA SER A 192 -19.26 -19.12 1.91
C SER A 192 -19.64 -18.19 3.05
N ASP A 193 -19.52 -18.68 4.28
CA ASP A 193 -19.81 -17.92 5.48
C ASP A 193 -18.55 -17.72 6.33
N GLY A 194 -18.56 -16.65 7.12
CA GLY A 194 -17.49 -16.28 8.04
C GLY A 194 -18.04 -15.64 9.30
N THR A 195 -17.31 -15.82 10.41
CA THR A 195 -17.63 -15.18 11.70
C THR A 195 -16.41 -14.45 12.21
N GLY A 196 -16.60 -13.30 12.83
CA GLY A 196 -15.50 -12.44 13.26
C GLY A 196 -15.88 -11.51 14.41
N ASN A 197 -14.90 -10.77 14.89
CA ASN A 197 -15.07 -9.74 15.92
C ASN A 197 -15.69 -8.43 15.38
N GLY A 198 -15.98 -8.37 14.09
CA GLY A 198 -16.63 -7.27 13.41
C GLY A 198 -17.06 -7.68 11.99
N PRO A 199 -17.90 -6.88 11.31
CA PRO A 199 -18.43 -7.22 9.99
C PRO A 199 -17.33 -7.37 8.93
N VAL A 200 -16.28 -6.55 8.99
CA VAL A 200 -15.15 -6.61 8.06
C VAL A 200 -14.36 -7.91 8.26
N ASN A 201 -14.07 -8.29 9.50
CA ASN A 201 -13.38 -9.54 9.80
C ASN A 201 -14.22 -10.77 9.41
N ALA A 202 -15.54 -10.70 9.57
CA ALA A 202 -16.44 -11.75 9.12
C ALA A 202 -16.40 -11.90 7.58
N ILE A 203 -16.41 -10.80 6.82
CA ILE A 203 -16.28 -10.82 5.35
C ILE A 203 -14.92 -11.38 4.93
N ASP A 204 -13.81 -10.93 5.52
CA ASP A 204 -12.47 -11.43 5.23
C ASP A 204 -12.38 -12.95 5.44
N ARG A 205 -12.89 -13.46 6.56
CA ARG A 205 -12.95 -14.90 6.83
C ARG A 205 -13.86 -15.64 5.85
N ALA A 206 -15.01 -15.08 5.51
CA ALA A 206 -15.93 -15.69 4.54
C ALA A 206 -15.29 -15.82 3.14
N LEU A 207 -14.58 -14.76 2.69
CA LEU A 207 -13.79 -14.74 1.46
C LEU A 207 -12.71 -15.83 1.48
N ARG A 208 -11.90 -15.87 2.55
CA ARG A 208 -10.81 -16.85 2.71
C ARG A 208 -11.35 -18.29 2.72
N ASN A 209 -12.38 -18.57 3.52
CA ASN A 209 -13.04 -19.88 3.56
C ASN A 209 -13.54 -20.33 2.18
N GLY A 210 -14.09 -19.41 1.39
CA GLY A 210 -14.61 -19.70 0.05
C GLY A 210 -13.49 -19.95 -0.97
N LEU A 211 -12.37 -19.24 -0.85
CA LEU A 211 -11.29 -19.23 -1.84
C LEU A 211 -10.15 -20.20 -1.52
N GLU A 212 -9.96 -20.61 -0.26
CA GLU A 212 -8.82 -21.42 0.20
C GLU A 212 -8.66 -22.73 -0.61
N LYS A 213 -9.77 -23.38 -0.98
CA LYS A 213 -9.71 -24.60 -1.82
C LYS A 213 -9.15 -24.34 -3.21
N LEU A 214 -9.40 -23.15 -3.78
CA LEU A 214 -8.94 -22.77 -5.11
C LEU A 214 -7.56 -22.13 -5.10
N TYR A 215 -7.23 -21.46 -3.99
CA TYR A 215 -6.04 -20.67 -3.76
C TYR A 215 -5.52 -20.87 -2.31
N PRO A 216 -4.86 -22.00 -2.01
CA PRO A 216 -4.35 -22.30 -0.67
C PRO A 216 -3.35 -21.28 -0.15
N GLU A 217 -2.69 -20.53 -1.05
CA GLU A 217 -1.72 -19.49 -0.73
C GLU A 217 -2.32 -18.34 0.08
N LEU A 218 -3.66 -18.19 0.06
CA LEU A 218 -4.36 -17.20 0.88
C LEU A 218 -4.20 -17.47 2.39
N SER A 219 -3.88 -18.71 2.79
CA SER A 219 -3.62 -19.06 4.19
C SER A 219 -2.35 -18.43 4.75
N GLU A 220 -1.40 -18.05 3.88
CA GLU A 220 -0.15 -17.37 4.26
C GLU A 220 -0.31 -15.85 4.38
N LEU A 221 -1.47 -15.31 3.98
CA LEU A 221 -1.71 -13.86 3.98
C LEU A 221 -2.36 -13.44 5.29
N GLU A 222 -1.81 -12.44 5.96
CA GLU A 222 -2.35 -11.89 7.19
C GLU A 222 -2.62 -10.39 7.04
N LEU A 223 -3.77 -9.93 7.55
CA LEU A 223 -4.07 -8.51 7.64
C LEU A 223 -3.37 -7.93 8.88
N THR A 224 -2.37 -7.08 8.67
CA THR A 224 -1.50 -6.55 9.73
C THR A 224 -1.94 -5.19 10.25
N ASP A 225 -2.60 -4.38 9.41
CA ASP A 225 -3.12 -3.07 9.81
C ASP A 225 -4.42 -2.70 9.07
N TYR A 226 -5.25 -1.90 9.74
CA TYR A 226 -6.55 -1.46 9.25
C TYR A 226 -6.82 -0.02 9.69
N LYS A 227 -6.95 0.88 8.71
CA LYS A 227 -7.16 2.31 8.96
C LYS A 227 -8.38 2.84 8.24
N VAL A 228 -9.32 3.39 9.01
CA VAL A 228 -10.48 4.12 8.48
C VAL A 228 -10.24 5.62 8.60
N ARG A 229 -10.54 6.33 7.52
CA ARG A 229 -10.54 7.80 7.46
C ARG A 229 -11.86 8.26 6.86
N ILE A 230 -12.62 9.01 7.64
CA ILE A 230 -13.80 9.73 7.15
C ILE A 230 -13.30 10.98 6.45
N LEU A 231 -13.65 11.14 5.18
CA LEU A 231 -13.27 12.33 4.42
C LEU A 231 -14.17 13.49 4.85
N GLU A 232 -13.53 14.64 5.10
CA GLU A 232 -14.22 15.82 5.62
C GLU A 232 -15.30 16.31 4.65
N GLY A 233 -16.48 16.60 5.18
CA GLY A 233 -17.63 17.08 4.41
C GLY A 233 -18.83 17.36 5.32
N ARG A 234 -19.82 18.12 4.82
CA ARG A 234 -21.03 18.50 5.59
C ARG A 234 -22.06 17.36 5.74
N LEU A 235 -21.73 16.14 5.31
CA LEU A 235 -22.67 15.02 5.16
C LEU A 235 -22.82 14.13 6.41
N GLY A 236 -22.08 14.39 7.50
CA GLY A 236 -22.19 13.64 8.74
C GLY A 236 -21.94 12.13 8.54
N THR A 237 -22.90 11.29 8.92
CA THR A 237 -22.81 9.82 8.73
C THR A 237 -22.86 9.36 7.28
N GLY A 238 -23.20 10.26 6.33
CA GLY A 238 -23.11 10.00 4.88
C GLY A 238 -21.79 10.44 4.25
N ALA A 239 -20.76 10.73 5.06
CA ALA A 239 -19.46 11.11 4.54
C ALA A 239 -18.77 9.93 3.84
N VAL A 240 -18.04 10.23 2.76
CA VAL A 240 -17.24 9.24 2.05
C VAL A 240 -16.18 8.68 2.99
N THR A 241 -16.13 7.36 3.08
CA THR A 241 -15.17 6.64 3.92
C THR A 241 -14.06 6.08 3.06
N ARG A 242 -12.82 6.33 3.47
CA ARG A 242 -11.61 5.71 2.93
C ARG A 242 -11.10 4.66 3.90
N VAL A 243 -10.87 3.45 3.41
CA VAL A 243 -10.32 2.33 4.16
C VAL A 243 -8.99 1.91 3.53
N LEU A 244 -7.94 1.87 4.35
CA LEU A 244 -6.65 1.30 4.01
C LEU A 244 -6.46 -0.01 4.76
N VAL A 245 -6.03 -1.03 4.03
CA VAL A 245 -5.73 -2.37 4.55
C VAL A 245 -4.27 -2.67 4.26
N GLU A 246 -3.51 -3.06 5.27
CA GLU A 246 -2.17 -3.62 5.09
C GLU A 246 -2.22 -5.14 5.22
N THR A 247 -1.56 -5.83 4.29
CA THR A 247 -1.49 -7.29 4.27
C THR A 247 -0.03 -7.71 4.17
N SER A 248 0.34 -8.73 4.92
CA SER A 248 1.65 -9.36 4.92
C SER A 248 1.55 -10.81 4.45
N ASP A 249 2.60 -11.31 3.81
CA ASP A 249 2.79 -12.73 3.53
C ASP A 249 3.96 -13.34 4.34
N GLY A 250 4.42 -12.62 5.37
CA GLY A 250 5.60 -12.95 6.18
C GLY A 250 6.93 -12.62 5.52
N SER A 251 6.96 -12.40 4.20
CA SER A 251 8.16 -11.99 3.46
C SER A 251 8.15 -10.53 3.04
N GLY A 252 6.97 -9.93 2.95
CA GLY A 252 6.80 -8.49 2.83
C GLY A 252 5.34 -8.07 2.94
N GLU A 253 5.12 -6.76 2.84
CA GLU A 253 3.84 -6.14 3.13
C GLU A 253 3.36 -5.31 1.93
N TRP A 254 2.06 -5.09 1.85
CA TRP A 254 1.46 -4.19 0.87
C TRP A 254 0.18 -3.58 1.42
N SER A 255 -0.11 -2.37 0.94
CA SER A 255 -1.31 -1.64 1.31
C SER A 255 -2.25 -1.47 0.12
N THR A 256 -3.53 -1.70 0.36
CA THR A 256 -4.63 -1.48 -0.59
C THR A 256 -5.67 -0.52 -0.03
N ILE A 257 -6.48 0.03 -0.92
CA ILE A 257 -7.46 1.07 -0.59
C ILE A 257 -8.83 0.77 -1.17
N GLY A 258 -9.86 1.06 -0.39
CA GLY A 258 -11.24 1.14 -0.85
C GLY A 258 -11.89 2.44 -0.39
N VAL A 259 -12.73 3.01 -1.24
CA VAL A 259 -13.42 4.28 -0.96
C VAL A 259 -14.88 4.17 -1.32
N HIS A 260 -15.75 4.37 -0.32
CA HIS A 260 -17.19 4.25 -0.46
C HIS A 260 -17.90 5.00 0.70
N GLU A 261 -19.15 5.42 0.51
CA GLU A 261 -19.95 6.04 1.59
C GLU A 261 -20.23 5.05 2.74
N ASN A 262 -20.35 3.77 2.41
CA ASN A 262 -20.46 2.67 3.37
C ASN A 262 -19.07 2.09 3.70
N VAL A 263 -18.67 2.17 4.99
CA VAL A 263 -17.39 1.67 5.50
C VAL A 263 -17.17 0.17 5.25
N ILE A 264 -18.22 -0.65 5.29
CA ILE A 264 -18.14 -2.10 5.05
C ILE A 264 -17.85 -2.35 3.58
N ALA A 265 -18.51 -1.61 2.67
CA ALA A 265 -18.24 -1.69 1.24
C ALA A 265 -16.83 -1.21 0.89
N ALA A 266 -16.37 -0.08 1.47
CA ALA A 266 -15.00 0.38 1.31
C ALA A 266 -13.98 -0.66 1.80
N SER A 267 -14.29 -1.35 2.91
CA SER A 267 -13.44 -2.43 3.43
C SER A 267 -13.42 -3.65 2.52
N ALA A 268 -14.58 -4.08 1.99
CA ALA A 268 -14.66 -5.20 1.06
C ALA A 268 -13.85 -4.94 -0.23
N MET A 269 -13.91 -3.71 -0.78
CA MET A 269 -13.09 -3.31 -1.93
C MET A 269 -11.59 -3.40 -1.64
N ALA A 270 -11.15 -2.89 -0.48
CA ALA A 270 -9.75 -2.96 -0.08
C ALA A 270 -9.27 -4.41 0.11
N LEU A 271 -10.11 -5.27 0.70
CA LEU A 271 -9.83 -6.70 0.89
C LEU A 271 -9.74 -7.44 -0.44
N GLU A 272 -10.64 -7.18 -1.40
CA GLU A 272 -10.59 -7.80 -2.72
C GLU A 272 -9.28 -7.46 -3.45
N ASP A 273 -8.87 -6.20 -3.41
CA ASP A 273 -7.56 -5.76 -3.92
C ASP A 273 -6.40 -6.45 -3.18
N ALA A 274 -6.47 -6.55 -1.84
CA ALA A 274 -5.41 -7.12 -1.02
C ALA A 274 -5.16 -8.59 -1.36
N LEU A 275 -6.23 -9.38 -1.47
CA LEU A 275 -6.15 -10.80 -1.82
C LEU A 275 -5.73 -10.98 -3.29
N THR A 276 -6.25 -10.16 -4.20
CA THR A 276 -5.85 -10.18 -5.61
C THR A 276 -4.35 -9.91 -5.77
N TYR A 277 -3.84 -8.88 -5.08
CA TYR A 277 -2.42 -8.55 -5.11
C TYR A 277 -1.55 -9.63 -4.45
N GLY A 278 -2.00 -10.19 -3.32
CA GLY A 278 -1.33 -11.32 -2.68
C GLY A 278 -1.20 -12.53 -3.60
N LEU A 279 -2.24 -12.86 -4.37
CA LEU A 279 -2.18 -13.94 -5.36
C LEU A 279 -1.22 -13.65 -6.51
N LEU A 280 -1.11 -12.38 -6.97
CA LEU A 280 -0.08 -11.97 -7.93
C LEU A 280 1.33 -12.18 -7.36
N ARG A 281 1.58 -11.76 -6.11
CA ARG A 281 2.87 -11.96 -5.43
C ARG A 281 3.24 -13.42 -5.30
N LYS A 282 2.27 -14.31 -5.09
CA LYS A 282 2.45 -15.77 -5.04
C LYS A 282 2.59 -16.40 -6.44
N GLY A 283 2.70 -15.61 -7.50
CA GLY A 283 2.95 -16.06 -8.86
C GLY A 283 1.75 -16.67 -9.56
N LYS A 284 0.53 -16.47 -9.05
CA LYS A 284 -0.68 -16.93 -9.73
C LYS A 284 -0.97 -16.09 -10.96
N LYS A 285 -1.57 -16.73 -11.96
CA LYS A 285 -1.99 -16.08 -13.20
C LYS A 285 -3.48 -15.74 -13.14
N PRO A 286 -3.86 -14.46 -13.32
CA PRO A 286 -5.26 -14.05 -13.42
C PRO A 286 -5.99 -14.75 -14.57
N GLU A 287 -7.32 -14.78 -14.49
CA GLU A 287 -8.22 -15.28 -15.55
C GLU A 287 -8.24 -14.38 -16.80
#